data_AF-A0A010S7A1-F1
#
_entry.id   AF-A0A010S7A1-F1
#
_cell.length_a   1.000
_cell.length_b   1.000
_cell.length_c   1.000
_cell.angle_alpha   90.00
_cell.angle_beta   90.00
_cell.angle_gamma   90.00
#
_symmetry.space_group_name_H-M   'P 1'
#
loop_
_entity.id
_entity.type
_entity.pdbx_description
1 polymer ?
#
loop_
_entity_poly.entity_id
_entity_poly.type
_entity_poly.pdbx_seq_one_letter_code
_entity_poly.pdbx_strand_id
1 'polypeptide(L)'
;MRPPALALSHCPLALALAANAISGVVKSNIGRILVVKGDTHKEKMLQAESSERDDGSVAETRILTDKFVPVIRAWDMTPGSRTWGEMLTIR
;
A
#
# COMPACT_ATOMS: atom_id res chain seq x y z
N MET A 1 25.49 -0.11 -21.84
CA MET A 1 24.49 0.98 -21.94
C MET A 1 23.25 0.59 -21.15
N ARG A 2 22.60 1.54 -20.45
CA ARG A 2 21.36 1.28 -19.70
C ARG A 2 20.17 1.41 -20.67
N PRO A 3 19.15 0.52 -20.64
CA PRO A 3 18.00 0.64 -21.51
C PRO A 3 17.29 1.99 -21.33
N PRO A 4 16.62 2.53 -22.37
CA PRO A 4 15.79 3.72 -22.24
C PRO A 4 14.73 3.54 -21.15
N ALA A 5 14.36 4.63 -20.49
CA ALA A 5 13.23 4.61 -19.56
C ALA A 5 11.95 4.22 -20.32
N LEU A 6 11.24 3.22 -19.80
CA LEU A 6 9.96 2.74 -20.34
C LEU A 6 8.83 3.17 -19.42
N ALA A 7 7.65 3.38 -20.00
CA ALA A 7 6.44 3.58 -19.21
C ALA A 7 6.16 2.33 -18.36
N LEU A 8 5.84 2.54 -17.08
CA LEU A 8 5.45 1.45 -16.19
C LEU A 8 4.05 0.95 -16.57
N SER A 9 3.88 -0.37 -16.66
CA SER A 9 2.55 -0.98 -16.71
C SER A 9 1.84 -0.84 -15.35
N HIS A 10 0.55 -1.18 -15.27
CA HIS A 10 -0.28 -0.90 -14.10
C HIS A 10 0.28 -1.48 -12.79
N CYS A 11 0.75 -2.72 -12.81
CA CYS A 11 1.25 -3.38 -11.59
C CYS A 11 2.56 -2.74 -11.09
N PRO A 12 3.63 -2.58 -11.90
CA PRO A 12 4.82 -1.82 -11.52
C PRO A 12 4.53 -0.37 -11.10
N LEU A 13 3.55 0.28 -11.74
CA LEU A 13 3.14 1.64 -11.37
C LEU A 13 2.50 1.66 -9.97
N ALA A 14 1.59 0.73 -9.67
CA ALA A 14 0.97 0.62 -8.36
C ALA A 14 2.00 0.31 -7.27
N LEU A 15 2.97 -0.59 -7.55
CA LEU A 15 4.07 -0.89 -6.63
C LEU A 15 4.98 0.32 -6.40
N ALA A 16 5.36 1.03 -7.45
CA ALA A 16 6.17 2.24 -7.33
C ALA A 16 5.45 3.33 -6.53
N LEU A 17 4.14 3.48 -6.71
CA LEU A 17 3.33 4.41 -5.94
C LEU A 17 3.30 4.00 -4.46
N ALA A 18 2.94 2.75 -4.17
CA ALA A 18 2.89 2.20 -2.83
C ALA A 18 4.22 2.33 -2.07
N ALA A 19 5.34 2.08 -2.76
CA ALA A 19 6.68 2.25 -2.21
C ALA A 19 7.12 3.72 -2.06
N ASN A 20 6.24 4.69 -2.36
CA ASN A 20 6.52 6.12 -2.38
C ASN A 20 7.71 6.50 -3.31
N ALA A 21 7.98 5.68 -4.32
CA ALA A 21 8.99 5.96 -5.34
C ALA A 21 8.47 6.97 -6.38
N ILE A 22 7.14 7.04 -6.53
CA ILE A 22 6.45 8.03 -7.37
C ILE A 22 5.30 8.68 -6.60
N SER A 23 4.98 9.90 -6.99
CA SER A 23 3.78 10.64 -6.58
C SER A 23 3.33 11.49 -7.75
N GLY A 24 2.09 12.01 -7.74
CA GLY A 24 1.65 12.84 -8.85
C GLY A 24 0.18 13.22 -8.82
N VAL A 25 -0.26 13.86 -9.91
CA VAL A 25 -1.65 14.27 -10.09
C VAL A 25 -2.37 13.28 -10.99
N VAL A 26 -3.49 12.75 -10.53
CA VAL A 26 -4.40 11.90 -11.29
C VAL A 26 -5.63 12.72 -11.65
N LYS A 27 -5.95 12.77 -12.94
CA LYS A 27 -7.17 13.40 -13.45
C LYS A 27 -8.08 12.32 -14.01
N SER A 28 -9.32 12.29 -13.54
CA SER A 28 -10.36 11.40 -14.09
C SER A 28 -11.06 12.05 -15.29
N ASN A 29 -11.71 11.23 -16.11
CA ASN A 29 -12.47 11.68 -17.27
C ASN A 29 -13.68 12.55 -16.89
N ILE A 30 -14.15 12.46 -15.64
CA ILE A 30 -15.27 13.26 -15.09
C ILE A 30 -14.79 14.52 -14.37
N GLY A 31 -13.51 14.90 -14.52
CA GLY A 31 -12.96 16.15 -14.00
C GLY A 31 -12.44 16.10 -12.57
N ARG A 32 -12.51 14.95 -11.88
CA ARG A 32 -11.88 14.77 -10.56
C ARG A 32 -10.36 14.88 -10.66
N ILE A 33 -9.75 15.67 -9.77
CA ILE A 33 -8.31 15.93 -9.68
C ILE A 33 -7.84 15.50 -8.30
N LEU A 34 -6.97 14.48 -8.26
CA LEU A 34 -6.38 13.96 -7.03
C LEU A 34 -4.86 14.11 -7.06
N VAL A 35 -4.27 14.63 -5.98
CA VAL A 35 -2.81 14.55 -5.78
C VAL A 35 -2.54 13.31 -4.94
N VAL A 36 -1.92 12.29 -5.54
CA VAL A 36 -1.70 10.99 -4.92
C VAL A 36 -0.27 10.83 -4.43
N LYS A 37 -0.13 10.21 -3.26
CA LYS A 37 1.13 9.80 -2.68
C LYS A 37 0.94 8.46 -1.98
N GLY A 38 1.80 7.50 -2.27
CA GLY A 38 1.84 6.28 -1.49
C GLY A 38 2.77 6.39 -0.30
N ASP A 39 2.60 5.46 0.61
CA ASP A 39 3.39 5.24 1.79
C ASP A 39 3.37 3.73 2.08
N THR A 40 4.32 3.24 2.85
CA THR A 40 4.34 1.84 3.30
C THR A 40 4.78 1.82 4.74
N HIS A 41 3.95 1.28 5.62
CA HIS A 41 4.30 1.10 7.02
C HIS A 41 4.55 -0.37 7.33
N LYS A 42 5.38 -0.60 8.34
CA LYS A 42 5.73 -1.94 8.82
C LYS A 42 4.80 -2.31 9.97
N GLU A 43 4.18 -3.48 9.89
CA GLU A 43 3.41 -4.10 10.96
C GLU A 43 4.05 -5.43 11.39
N LYS A 44 3.83 -5.85 12.63
CA LYS A 44 4.22 -7.16 13.13
C LYS A 44 2.99 -8.07 13.14
N MET A 45 3.03 -9.16 12.40
CA MET A 45 2.01 -10.21 12.43
C MET A 45 2.52 -11.38 13.27
N LEU A 46 1.72 -11.80 14.25
CA LEU A 46 2.01 -12.97 15.08
C LEU A 46 1.10 -14.12 14.65
N GLN A 47 1.68 -15.26 14.35
CA GLN A 47 1.00 -16.51 14.11
C GLN A 47 1.48 -17.54 15.12
N ALA A 48 0.55 -18.14 15.88
CA ALA A 48 0.86 -19.20 16.82
C ALA A 48 0.41 -20.53 16.24
N GLU A 49 1.30 -21.50 16.23
CA GLU A 49 1.04 -22.87 15.79
C GLU A 49 1.22 -23.79 17.00
N SER A 50 0.19 -24.56 17.32
CA SER A 50 0.20 -25.52 18.42
C SER A 50 0.32 -26.93 17.85
N SER A 51 1.27 -27.71 18.34
CA SER A 51 1.39 -29.12 18.01
C SER A 51 1.33 -29.98 19.28
N GLU A 52 0.53 -31.02 19.23
CA GLU A 52 0.49 -32.05 20.25
C GLU A 52 1.55 -33.10 19.93
N ARG A 53 2.36 -33.45 20.92
CA ARG A 53 3.41 -34.47 20.82
C ARG A 53 2.87 -35.82 21.31
N ASP A 54 3.53 -36.90 20.89
CA ASP A 54 3.16 -38.28 21.25
C ASP A 54 3.18 -38.57 22.76
N ASP A 55 3.89 -37.73 23.54
CA ASP A 55 3.93 -37.79 25.01
C ASP A 55 2.78 -37.02 25.69
N GLY A 56 1.83 -36.49 24.91
CA GLY A 56 0.70 -35.69 25.39
C GLY A 56 1.06 -34.26 25.76
N SER A 57 2.31 -33.81 25.57
CA SER A 57 2.70 -32.42 25.76
C SER A 57 2.30 -31.55 24.56
N VAL A 58 1.98 -30.28 24.84
CA VAL A 58 1.66 -29.27 23.81
C VAL A 58 2.88 -28.38 23.60
N ALA A 59 3.33 -28.25 22.36
CA ALA A 59 4.34 -27.28 21.96
C ALA A 59 3.69 -26.13 21.19
N GLU A 60 4.02 -24.89 21.57
CA GLU A 60 3.61 -23.68 20.84
C GLU A 60 4.80 -23.07 20.10
N THR A 61 4.66 -22.86 18.80
CA THR A 61 5.60 -22.11 17.96
C THR A 61 5.00 -20.76 17.60
N ARG A 62 5.70 -19.67 17.93
CA ARG A 62 5.26 -18.30 17.60
C ARG A 62 6.08 -17.75 16.45
N ILE A 63 5.45 -17.54 15.30
CA ILE A 63 6.03 -16.95 14.10
C ILE A 63 5.73 -15.45 14.10
N LEU A 64 6.79 -14.65 14.06
CA LEU A 64 6.75 -13.18 14.07
C LEU A 64 7.13 -12.66 12.68
N THR A 65 6.14 -12.36 11.85
CA THR A 65 6.33 -11.92 10.47
C THR A 65 6.23 -10.40 10.37
N ASP A 66 7.26 -9.78 9.80
CA ASP A 66 7.20 -8.37 9.43
C ASP A 66 6.39 -8.20 8.14
N LYS A 67 5.29 -7.45 8.20
CA LYS A 67 4.40 -7.17 7.07
C LYS A 67 4.57 -5.73 6.63
N PHE A 68 4.85 -5.52 5.34
CA PHE A 68 4.88 -4.19 4.72
C PHE A 68 3.49 -3.88 4.15
N VAL A 69 2.80 -2.93 4.76
CA VAL A 69 1.42 -2.57 4.42
C VAL A 69 1.44 -1.28 3.60
N PRO A 70 1.03 -1.34 2.32
CA PRO A 70 0.96 -0.14 1.49
C PRO A 70 -0.26 0.70 1.89
N VAL A 71 -0.09 2.02 1.90
CA VAL A 71 -1.15 3.00 2.11
C VAL A 71 -1.07 4.02 0.99
N ILE A 72 -2.16 4.24 0.27
CA ILE A 72 -2.22 5.29 -0.75
C ILE A 72 -3.13 6.40 -0.24
N ARG A 73 -2.60 7.62 -0.17
CA ARG A 73 -3.32 8.83 0.20
C ARG A 73 -3.51 9.73 -1.01
N ALA A 74 -4.63 10.44 -1.04
CA ALA A 74 -4.96 11.36 -2.10
C ALA A 74 -5.55 12.66 -1.53
N TRP A 75 -5.00 13.81 -1.88
CA TRP A 75 -5.69 15.08 -1.65
C TRP A 75 -6.65 15.35 -2.80
N ASP A 76 -7.91 15.67 -2.47
CA ASP A 76 -8.88 16.07 -3.48
C ASP A 76 -8.74 17.56 -3.80
N MET A 77 -8.32 17.85 -5.02
CA MET A 77 -8.12 19.20 -5.55
C MET A 77 -9.17 19.54 -6.63
N THR A 78 -10.33 18.89 -6.62
CA THR A 78 -11.37 19.00 -7.64
C THR A 78 -12.31 20.20 -7.41
N PRO A 79 -12.28 21.27 -8.24
CA PRO A 79 -13.05 22.50 -7.96
C PRO A 79 -14.53 22.23 -7.70
N GLY A 80 -15.03 22.74 -6.58
CA GLY A 80 -16.43 22.57 -6.17
C GLY A 80 -16.80 21.17 -5.66
N SER A 81 -15.84 20.25 -5.49
CA SER A 81 -16.13 18.98 -4.83
C SER A 81 -16.42 19.21 -3.34
N ARG A 82 -17.30 18.37 -2.78
CA ARG A 82 -17.61 18.40 -1.35
C ARG A 82 -16.38 18.16 -0.48
N THR A 83 -15.40 17.43 -1.01
CA THR A 83 -14.19 17.02 -0.31
C THR A 83 -12.96 17.84 -0.72
N TRP A 84 -13.14 19.00 -1.35
CA TRP A 84 -12.02 19.86 -1.75
C TRP A 84 -11.09 20.14 -0.56
N GLY A 85 -9.80 19.90 -0.75
CA GLY A 85 -8.77 20.07 0.27
C GLY A 85 -8.63 18.88 1.23
N GLU A 86 -9.57 17.94 1.23
CA GLU A 86 -9.55 16.79 2.14
C GLU A 86 -8.55 15.72 1.68
N MET A 87 -8.01 15.00 2.66
CA MET A 87 -7.18 13.83 2.42
C MET A 87 -8.01 12.54 2.48
N LEU A 88 -8.00 11.80 1.39
CA LEU A 88 -8.66 10.51 1.20
C LEU A 88 -7.65 9.38 1.33
N THR A 89 -8.08 8.23 1.86
CA THR A 89 -7.31 6.98 1.82
C THR A 89 -7.89 6.08 0.75
N ILE A 90 -7.06 5.62 -0.18
CA ILE A 90 -7.42 4.66 -1.24
C ILE A 90 -7.10 3.27 -0.70
N ARG A 91 -8.09 2.37 -0.74
CA ARG A 91 -8.00 0.98 -0.27
C ARG A 91 -8.14 0.01 -1.44
#